data_AF-A0AAW8KIM7-F1
#
_entry.id   AF-A0AAW8KIM7-F1
#
_cell.length_a   1.000
_cell.length_b   1.000
_cell.length_c   1.000
_cell.angle_alpha   90.00
_cell.angle_beta   90.00
_cell.angle_gamma   90.00
#
_symmetry.space_group_name_H-M   'P 1'
#
loop_
_entity.id
_entity.type
_entity.pdbx_description
1 polymer ?
#
loop_
_entity_poly.entity_id
_entity_poly.type
_entity_poly.pdbx_seq_one_letter_code
_entity_poly.pdbx_strand_id
1 'polypeptide(L)' 'SDRPVLSMVTTMLDKAFGKISDGTNLILHSDQGWQYQHRQYQRMLREKGVRQSMSRKGNCLDNAVIE' A
#
# COMPACT_ATOMS: atom_id res chain seq x y z
N SER A 1 -3.67 -20.59 -13.59
CA SER A 1 -4.71 -19.57 -13.34
C SER A 1 -4.19 -18.72 -12.21
N ASP A 2 -3.36 -17.73 -12.52
CA ASP A 2 -2.76 -16.82 -11.53
C ASP A 2 -3.82 -15.82 -11.10
N ARG A 3 -4.62 -16.22 -10.12
CA ARG A 3 -5.54 -15.30 -9.46
C ARG A 3 -4.68 -14.45 -8.56
N PRO A 4 -4.65 -13.12 -8.73
CA PRO A 4 -3.85 -12.28 -7.85
C PRO A 4 -4.39 -12.46 -6.43
N VAL A 5 -3.53 -12.90 -5.50
CA VAL A 5 -3.93 -13.27 -4.15
C VAL A 5 -3.58 -12.13 -3.22
N LEU A 6 -4.58 -11.63 -2.48
CA LEU A 6 -4.40 -10.57 -1.50
C LEU A 6 -3.29 -10.89 -0.48
N SER A 7 -3.12 -12.19 -0.18
CA SER A 7 -2.09 -12.70 0.74
C SER A 7 -0.68 -12.27 0.36
N MET A 8 -0.38 -12.12 -0.93
CA MET A 8 0.94 -11.71 -1.41
C MET A 8 1.24 -10.26 -0.98
N VAL A 9 0.27 -9.37 -1.14
CA VAL A 9 0.41 -7.95 -0.79
C VAL A 9 0.41 -7.76 0.72
N THR A 10 -0.42 -8.50 1.46
CA THR A 10 -0.42 -8.42 2.93
C THR A 10 0.86 -8.97 3.54
N THR A 11 1.48 -10.01 2.96
CA THR A 11 2.77 -10.55 3.44
C THR A 11 3.92 -9.57 3.18
N MET A 12 3.89 -8.87 2.04
CA MET A 12 4.86 -7.80 1.75
C MET A 12 4.74 -6.65 2.77
N LEU A 13 3.50 -6.22 3.08
CA LEU A 13 3.25 -5.19 4.09
C LEU A 13 3.75 -5.60 5.47
N ASP A 14 3.50 -6.84 5.89
CA ASP A 14 3.94 -7.34 7.20
C ASP A 14 5.47 -7.23 7.37
N LYS A 15 6.22 -7.65 6.34
CA LYS A 15 7.68 -7.51 6.31
C LYS A 15 8.13 -6.05 6.33
N ALA A 16 7.43 -5.16 5.63
CA ALA A 16 7.74 -3.74 5.61
C ALA A 16 7.48 -3.11 6.99
N PHE A 17 6.38 -3.45 7.65
CA PHE A 17 6.07 -2.99 9.00
C PHE A 17 7.00 -3.54 10.06
N GLY A 18 7.66 -4.68 9.84
CA GLY A 18 8.73 -5.15 10.71
C GLY A 18 9.96 -4.21 10.73
N LYS A 19 10.10 -3.33 9.73
CA LYS A 19 11.22 -2.37 9.61
C LYS A 19 10.83 -0.94 9.97
N ILE A 20 9.54 -0.66 10.14
CA ILE A 20 8.99 0.68 10.34
C ILE A 20 8.35 0.73 11.72
N SER A 21 8.65 1.75 12.51
CA SER A 21 8.00 1.96 13.81
C SER A 21 6.53 2.35 13.65
N ASP A 22 5.70 1.97 14.62
CA ASP A 22 4.29 2.36 14.62
C ASP A 22 4.12 3.88 14.74
N GLY A 23 3.04 4.42 14.17
CA GLY A 23 2.71 5.84 14.29
C GLY A 23 3.59 6.76 13.44
N THR A 24 4.34 6.20 12.49
CA THR A 24 5.05 6.99 11.49
C THR A 24 4.03 7.67 10.58
N ASN A 25 4.08 9.01 10.49
CA ASN A 25 3.27 9.81 9.57
C ASN A 25 3.71 9.64 8.09
N LEU A 26 3.93 8.39 7.67
CA LEU A 26 4.37 8.03 6.33
C LEU A 26 3.19 8.10 5.38
N ILE A 27 3.51 8.49 4.14
CA ILE A 27 2.58 8.46 3.03
C ILE A 27 3.04 7.35 2.08
N LEU A 28 2.17 6.38 1.82
CA LEU A 28 2.39 5.32 0.85
C LEU A 28 1.68 5.68 -0.45
N HIS A 29 2.45 5.97 -1.49
CA HIS A 29 1.94 6.14 -2.85
C HIS A 29 1.68 4.76 -3.45
N SER A 30 0.44 4.54 -3.92
CA SER A 30 0.01 3.26 -4.47
C SER A 30 -0.92 3.45 -5.66
N ASP A 31 -0.91 2.50 -6.59
CA ASP A 31 -1.83 2.50 -7.72
C ASP A 31 -3.27 2.20 -7.30
N GLN A 32 -4.22 2.44 -8.22
CA GLN A 32 -5.62 2.05 -8.06
C GLN A 32 -5.89 0.56 -8.36
N GLY A 33 -4.87 -0.31 -8.21
CA GLY A 33 -5.06 -1.75 -8.35
C GLY A 33 -6.07 -2.30 -7.33
N TRP A 34 -6.86 -3.31 -7.70
CA TRP A 34 -7.91 -3.87 -6.84
C TRP A 34 -7.37 -4.34 -5.48
N GLN A 35 -6.13 -4.84 -5.45
CA GLN A 35 -5.44 -5.28 -4.24
C GLN A 35 -5.19 -4.13 -3.24
N TYR A 36 -4.94 -2.91 -3.73
CA TYR A 36 -4.65 -1.73 -2.91
C TYR A 36 -5.93 -1.01 -2.47
N GLN A 37 -7.05 -1.28 -3.15
CA GLN A 37 -8.37 -0.81 -2.74
C GLN A 37 -9.02 -1.72 -1.69
N HIS A 38 -8.44 -2.89 -1.43
CA HIS A 38 -9.04 -3.86 -0.51
C HIS A 38 -9.09 -3.33 0.92
N ARG A 39 -10.22 -3.50 1.61
CA ARG A 39 -10.42 -2.96 2.97
C ARG A 39 -9.39 -3.45 3.98
N GLN A 40 -8.97 -4.72 3.88
CA GLN A 40 -7.93 -5.28 4.74
C GLN A 40 -6.60 -4.55 4.57
N TYR A 41 -6.21 -4.26 3.33
CA TYR A 41 -4.98 -3.53 3.02
C TYR A 41 -5.01 -2.13 3.63
N GLN A 42 -6.10 -1.40 3.41
CA GLN A 42 -6.30 -0.05 3.97
C GLN A 42 -6.31 -0.05 5.50
N ARG A 43 -6.88 -1.08 6.13
CA ARG A 43 -6.89 -1.22 7.59
C ARG A 43 -5.48 -1.41 8.14
N MET A 44 -4.71 -2.31 7.54
CA MET A 44 -3.33 -2.58 7.95
C MET A 44 -2.46 -1.32 7.90
N LEU A 45 -2.59 -0.51 6.84
CA LEU A 45 -1.89 0.77 6.74
C LEU A 45 -2.29 1.74 7.86
N ARG A 46 -3.59 1.86 8.14
CA ARG A 46 -4.12 2.75 9.17
C ARG A 46 -3.68 2.35 10.58
N GLU A 47 -3.68 1.05 10.88
CA GLU A 47 -3.21 0.51 12.17
C GLU A 47 -1.73 0.86 12.42
N LYS A 48 -0.94 0.99 11.35
CA LYS A 48 0.46 1.42 11.42
C LYS A 48 0.67 2.94 11.34
N GLY A 49 -0.39 3.72 11.17
CA GLY A 49 -0.31 5.18 11.01
C GLY A 49 0.10 5.63 9.60
N VAL A 50 0.16 4.71 8.63
CA VAL A 50 0.51 5.01 7.25
C VAL A 50 -0.70 5.50 6.49
N ARG A 51 -0.59 6.69 5.86
CA ARG A 51 -1.62 7.23 4.97
C ARG A 51 -1.38 6.77 3.55
N GLN A 52 -2.37 6.13 2.94
CA GLN A 52 -2.32 5.79 1.53
C GLN A 52 -2.65 7.02 0.67
N SER A 53 -1.78 7.34 -0.30
CA SER A 53 -2.09 8.22 -1.43
C SER A 53 -2.31 7.34 -2.66
N MET A 54 -3.39 7.59 -3.41
CA MET A 54 -3.65 6.88 -4.66
C MET A 54 -3.72 7.86 -5.83
N SER A 55 -2.87 7.63 -6.82
CA SER A 55 -2.85 8.39 -8.07
C SER A 55 -4.21 8.32 -8.79
N ARG A 56 -4.61 9.39 -9.47
CA ARG A 56 -5.82 9.38 -10.31
C ARG A 56 -5.60 8.53 -11.55
N LYS A 57 -6.66 7.86 -12.03
CA LYS A 57 -6.66 7.14 -13.32
C LYS A 57 -6.20 8.11 -14.42
N GLY A 58 -5.06 7.82 -15.06
CA GLY A 58 -4.49 8.63 -16.13
C GLY A 58 -3.37 9.60 -15.71
N ASN A 59 -2.94 9.62 -14.45
CA ASN A 59 -1.77 10.39 -14.01
C ASN A 59 -0.71 9.44 -13.39
N CYS A 60 0.12 8.83 -14.24
CA CYS A 60 1.24 7.97 -13.82
C CYS A 60 2.41 8.74 -13.18
N LEU A 61 2.37 10.07 -13.22
CA LEU A 61 3.44 10.95 -12.75
C LEU A 61 3.51 11.10 -11.22
N ASP A 62 2.50 10.65 -10.47
CA ASP A 62 2.51 10.68 -8.98
C ASP A 62 3.05 9.37 -8.35
N ASN A 63 3.17 8.30 -9.14
CA ASN A 63 3.70 7.01 -8.67
C ASN A 63 5.20 6.83 -8.95
N ALA A 64 5.80 7.76 -9.70
CA ALA A 64 7.22 7.76 -9.99
C ALA A 64 7.96 8.58 -8.93
N VAL A 65 8.33 7.94 -7.81
CA VAL A 65 9.62 8.13 -7.13
C VAL A 65 9.65 7.27 -5.87
N ILE A 66 10.41 6.18 -5.95
CA ILE A 66 11.69 6.00 -5.24
C ILE A 66 12.46 4.94 -6.05
N GLU A 67 13.51 5.38 -6.76
CA GLU A 67 14.68 4.54 -7.01
C GLU A 67 15.54 4.50 -5.74
#